data_AF-A0A899FZ26-F1
#
_entry.id   AF-A0A899FZ26-F1
#
_cell.length_a   1.000
_cell.length_b   1.000
_cell.length_c   1.000
_cell.angle_alpha   90.00
_cell.angle_beta   90.00
_cell.angle_gamma   90.00
#
_symmetry.space_group_name_H-M   'P 1'
#
loop_
_entity.id
_entity.type
_entity.pdbx_description
1 polymer ?
#
loop_
_entity_poly.entity_id
_entity_poly.type
_entity_poly.pdbx_seq_one_letter_code
_entity_poly.pdbx_strand_id
1 'polypeptide(L)'
;MSKDIILCFRKAYFVIHFDRKVERSLNSKNFREDFKKRTGYPTHFLALPLRSKSLEKSITEIKKLLVDEVPLSIFRDYLLAHLTICTLRLPSDKEIGSSLSLLYSLKDEISKFSDNKKIHIRFRGLGTFPEEPTNCRVVYLKPSLSESSPALFPLCEFLMKKFVNAKFSDSNLLVSYAKEKKSINASFLMEKFPSNFLFGDVTVDKICIFKMGARKTQNGLIYESIGEVNIL
;
A
#
# COMPACT_ATOMS: atom_id res chain seq x y z
N MET A 1 -0.79 -23.16 -20.05
CA MET A 1 -0.06 -21.87 -20.18
C MET A 1 -0.93 -20.76 -19.62
N SER A 2 -0.62 -20.29 -18.40
CA SER A 2 -1.53 -19.44 -17.62
C SER A 2 -1.45 -17.97 -18.03
N LYS A 3 -2.62 -17.33 -18.07
CA LYS A 3 -2.84 -15.93 -18.42
C LYS A 3 -3.11 -15.21 -17.11
N ASP A 4 -2.24 -14.27 -16.72
CA ASP A 4 -2.33 -13.56 -15.43
C ASP A 4 -2.69 -12.09 -15.69
N ILE A 5 -3.73 -11.62 -15.02
CA ILE A 5 -4.27 -10.25 -15.05
C ILE A 5 -4.36 -9.75 -13.59
N ILE A 6 -3.31 -9.17 -13.02
CA ILE A 6 -3.17 -8.84 -11.58
C ILE A 6 -4.21 -7.79 -11.03
N LEU A 7 -5.20 -8.19 -10.23
CA LEU A 7 -5.96 -7.27 -9.35
C LEU A 7 -5.40 -7.34 -7.93
N CYS A 8 -4.25 -6.71 -7.77
CA CYS A 8 -3.45 -6.87 -6.57
C CYS A 8 -3.15 -5.53 -5.95
N PHE A 9 -3.43 -5.39 -4.66
CA PHE A 9 -2.66 -4.48 -3.79
C PHE A 9 -1.19 -4.95 -3.62
N ARG A 10 -0.54 -5.40 -4.71
CA ARG A 10 0.88 -5.70 -4.83
C ARG A 10 1.29 -5.72 -6.31
N LYS A 11 2.35 -4.95 -6.60
CA LYS A 11 2.97 -4.66 -7.90
C LYS A 11 2.31 -3.60 -8.77
N ALA A 12 2.02 -2.47 -8.16
CA ALA A 12 1.90 -1.21 -8.86
C ALA A 12 2.14 -0.05 -7.93
N TYR A 13 2.26 1.14 -8.52
CA TYR A 13 2.17 2.45 -7.87
C TYR A 13 3.51 3.10 -7.58
N PHE A 14 4.15 3.47 -8.68
CA PHE A 14 4.51 4.84 -8.99
C PHE A 14 3.33 5.81 -8.92
N VAL A 15 3.32 6.83 -8.05
CA VAL A 15 2.37 7.97 -8.08
C VAL A 15 0.94 7.68 -7.58
N ILE A 16 0.73 7.84 -6.27
CA ILE A 16 -0.48 8.56 -5.84
C ILE A 16 -0.31 9.94 -6.46
N HIS A 17 -1.09 10.27 -7.49
CA HIS A 17 -1.10 11.61 -8.06
C HIS A 17 -1.69 12.53 -7.00
N PHE A 18 -0.79 13.07 -6.17
CA PHE A 18 -0.99 14.37 -5.56
C PHE A 18 -1.31 15.33 -6.69
N ASP A 19 -2.38 16.08 -6.51
CA ASP A 19 -2.81 17.12 -7.44
C ASP A 19 -1.61 17.98 -7.87
N ARG A 20 -1.49 18.27 -9.17
CA ARG A 20 -0.39 19.02 -9.82
C ARG A 20 -0.06 20.36 -9.14
N LYS A 21 -0.94 20.88 -8.29
CA LYS A 21 -0.70 22.07 -7.47
C LYS A 21 0.26 21.84 -6.30
N VAL A 22 0.26 20.68 -5.66
CA VAL A 22 1.16 20.36 -4.52
C VAL A 22 2.57 20.01 -5.03
N GLU A 23 2.66 19.41 -6.22
CA GLU A 23 3.91 19.06 -6.91
C GLU A 23 4.85 20.27 -7.12
N ARG A 24 4.30 21.47 -7.32
CA ARG A 24 5.09 22.72 -7.46
C ARG A 24 5.68 23.23 -6.14
N SER A 25 5.07 22.88 -5.00
CA SER A 25 5.61 23.24 -3.68
C SER A 25 6.70 22.28 -3.20
N LEU A 26 6.75 21.05 -3.75
CA LEU A 26 7.63 19.97 -3.30
C LEU A 26 8.95 19.87 -4.09
N ASN A 27 9.17 20.76 -5.05
CA ASN A 27 10.43 20.92 -5.78
C ASN A 27 11.50 21.68 -4.96
N SER A 28 11.72 21.31 -3.69
CA SER A 28 12.94 21.72 -2.99
C SER A 28 14.07 20.79 -3.44
N LYS A 29 15.04 21.38 -4.14
CA LYS A 29 16.12 20.80 -4.94
C LYS A 29 17.14 19.89 -4.22
N ASN A 30 16.88 19.32 -3.04
CA ASN A 30 17.96 18.80 -2.17
C ASN A 30 17.84 17.34 -1.67
N PHE A 31 17.38 16.36 -2.46
CA PHE A 31 17.48 14.94 -2.04
C PHE A 31 17.76 13.96 -3.20
N ARG A 32 18.79 14.26 -4.01
CA ARG A 32 19.45 13.25 -4.85
C ARG A 32 20.83 12.95 -4.25
N GLU A 33 20.86 12.14 -3.19
CA GLU A 33 22.09 11.46 -2.77
C GLU A 33 22.13 10.07 -3.40
N ASP A 34 23.29 9.70 -3.94
CA ASP A 34 23.56 8.44 -4.62
C ASP A 34 23.58 7.25 -3.64
N PHE A 35 22.41 6.68 -3.35
CA PHE A 35 22.31 5.41 -2.62
C PHE A 35 22.75 4.24 -3.52
N LYS A 36 23.86 3.58 -3.15
CA LYS A 36 24.22 2.26 -3.71
C LYS A 36 23.06 1.28 -3.46
N LYS A 37 22.41 0.80 -4.53
CA LYS A 37 21.34 -0.21 -4.46
C LYS A 37 21.82 -1.45 -3.69
N ARG A 38 21.07 -1.89 -2.68
CA ARG A 38 21.33 -3.18 -2.02
C ARG A 38 21.04 -4.32 -2.99
N THR A 39 21.92 -5.31 -3.04
CA THR A 39 21.70 -6.56 -3.76
C THR A 39 20.66 -7.41 -3.01
N GLY A 40 19.68 -7.97 -3.72
CA GLY A 40 18.62 -8.83 -3.13
C GLY A 40 17.19 -8.29 -3.27
N TYR A 41 16.22 -9.21 -3.22
CA TYR A 41 14.79 -8.91 -3.32
C TYR A 41 14.22 -8.45 -1.96
N PRO A 42 13.23 -7.55 -1.93
CA PRO A 42 12.51 -7.22 -0.70
C PRO A 42 11.87 -8.46 -0.05
N THR A 43 12.02 -8.58 1.28
CA THR A 43 11.53 -9.72 2.07
C THR A 43 10.38 -9.35 3.01
N HIS A 44 10.23 -8.06 3.32
CA HIS A 44 9.17 -7.53 4.18
C HIS A 44 8.63 -6.21 3.64
N PHE A 45 7.59 -5.67 4.27
CA PHE A 45 7.06 -4.33 3.96
C PHE A 45 6.40 -3.70 5.18
N LEU A 46 6.53 -2.39 5.31
CA LEU A 46 5.84 -1.59 6.29
C LEU A 46 4.49 -1.16 5.71
N ALA A 47 3.38 -1.33 6.44
CA ALA A 47 2.06 -1.00 5.93
C ALA A 47 1.03 -0.66 7.01
N LEU A 48 -0.03 0.00 6.56
CA LEU A 48 -1.28 0.15 7.31
C LEU A 48 -2.23 -0.98 6.90
N PRO A 49 -2.63 -1.89 7.81
CA PRO A 49 -3.68 -2.87 7.51
C PRO A 49 -5.02 -2.16 7.32
N LEU A 50 -5.73 -2.49 6.24
CA LEU A 50 -7.00 -1.85 5.91
C LEU A 50 -8.17 -2.78 6.27
N ARG A 51 -8.75 -2.58 7.46
CA ARG A 51 -9.83 -3.41 7.98
C ARG A 51 -11.07 -2.59 8.30
N SER A 52 -12.14 -2.81 7.54
CA SER A 52 -13.48 -2.35 7.87
C SER A 52 -14.55 -3.19 7.16
N LYS A 53 -15.73 -3.31 7.77
CA LYS A 53 -16.87 -4.04 7.18
C LYS A 53 -17.38 -3.39 5.89
N SER A 54 -17.28 -2.07 5.76
CA SER A 54 -17.65 -1.34 4.55
C SER A 54 -16.73 -1.71 3.40
N LEU A 55 -15.41 -1.68 3.63
CA LEU A 55 -14.42 -2.06 2.62
C LEU A 55 -14.54 -3.54 2.22
N GLU A 56 -14.77 -4.43 3.19
CA GLU A 56 -14.98 -5.85 2.93
C GLU A 56 -16.15 -6.11 1.98
N LYS A 57 -17.28 -5.42 2.19
CA LYS A 57 -18.45 -5.50 1.31
C LYS A 57 -18.10 -5.07 -0.10
N SER A 58 -17.47 -3.91 -0.27
CA SER A 58 -17.14 -3.40 -1.60
C SER A 58 -16.10 -4.25 -2.32
N ILE A 59 -15.08 -4.76 -1.62
CA ILE A 59 -14.10 -5.70 -2.21
C ILE A 59 -14.80 -7.00 -2.63
N THR A 60 -15.76 -7.50 -1.83
CA THR A 60 -16.56 -8.68 -2.17
C THR A 60 -17.43 -8.45 -3.40
N GLU A 61 -18.02 -7.26 -3.53
CA GLU A 61 -18.79 -6.88 -4.73
C GLU A 61 -17.90 -6.83 -5.98
N ILE A 62 -16.73 -6.18 -5.89
CA ILE A 62 -15.75 -6.19 -6.99
C ILE A 62 -15.42 -7.63 -7.37
N LYS A 63 -15.10 -8.49 -6.39
CA LYS A 63 -14.75 -9.89 -6.63
C LYS A 63 -15.81 -10.64 -7.43
N LYS A 64 -17.10 -10.44 -7.13
CA LYS A 64 -18.22 -11.06 -7.85
C LYS A 64 -18.28 -10.64 -9.31
N LEU A 65 -17.91 -9.40 -9.61
CA LEU A 65 -17.93 -8.85 -10.96
C LEU A 65 -16.73 -9.28 -11.81
N LEU A 66 -15.66 -9.70 -11.16
CA LEU A 66 -14.43 -10.12 -11.82
C LEU A 66 -14.46 -11.59 -12.26
N VAL A 67 -15.36 -12.41 -11.71
CA VAL A 67 -15.39 -13.87 -11.91
C VAL A 67 -15.39 -14.22 -13.40
N ASP A 68 -16.10 -13.45 -14.22
CA ASP A 68 -16.29 -13.73 -15.65
C ASP A 68 -15.29 -13.01 -16.56
N GLU A 69 -14.66 -11.93 -16.07
CA GLU A 69 -13.77 -11.07 -16.85
C GLU A 69 -12.30 -11.46 -16.69
N VAL A 70 -11.91 -11.91 -15.50
CA VAL A 70 -10.50 -12.09 -15.15
C VAL A 70 -10.27 -13.26 -14.16
N PRO A 71 -9.14 -14.01 -14.26
CA PRO A 71 -8.92 -15.17 -13.38
C PRO A 71 -8.80 -14.80 -11.90
N LEU A 72 -9.70 -15.27 -11.02
CA LEU A 72 -9.70 -14.91 -9.59
C LEU A 72 -8.37 -15.10 -8.83
N SER A 73 -7.45 -15.94 -9.32
CA SER A 73 -6.10 -16.13 -8.76
C SER A 73 -5.28 -14.82 -8.66
N ILE A 74 -5.65 -13.84 -9.46
CA ILE A 74 -5.01 -12.55 -9.56
C ILE A 74 -5.54 -11.55 -8.53
N PHE A 75 -6.73 -11.81 -7.99
CA PHE A 75 -7.47 -10.93 -7.12
C PHE A 75 -6.97 -11.09 -5.70
N ARG A 76 -6.71 -9.96 -5.04
CA ARG A 76 -6.33 -9.98 -3.62
C ARG A 76 -7.54 -9.76 -2.76
N ASP A 77 -7.82 -10.76 -1.94
CA ASP A 77 -8.94 -10.74 -1.02
C ASP A 77 -8.78 -9.65 0.06
N TYR A 78 -9.90 -9.29 0.70
CA TYR A 78 -9.99 -8.24 1.71
C TYR A 78 -9.01 -8.45 2.87
N LEU A 79 -8.74 -9.70 3.27
CA LEU A 79 -7.75 -9.99 4.33
C LEU A 79 -6.31 -9.60 3.96
N LEU A 80 -6.03 -9.37 2.67
CA LEU A 80 -4.75 -8.87 2.19
C LEU A 80 -4.78 -7.36 1.92
N ALA A 81 -5.89 -6.66 2.18
CA ALA A 81 -6.00 -5.22 1.97
C ALA A 81 -5.07 -4.45 2.93
N HIS A 82 -4.19 -3.64 2.36
CA HIS A 82 -3.23 -2.83 3.10
C HIS A 82 -2.79 -1.63 2.25
N LEU A 83 -2.37 -0.56 2.92
CA LEU A 83 -1.61 0.53 2.29
C LEU A 83 -0.13 0.29 2.57
N THR A 84 0.64 -0.11 1.55
CA THR A 84 2.10 -0.22 1.68
C THR A 84 2.71 1.17 1.86
N ILE A 85 3.56 1.33 2.87
CA ILE A 85 4.36 2.54 3.12
C ILE A 85 5.74 2.39 2.48
N CYS A 86 6.43 1.27 2.68
CA CYS A 86 7.68 0.98 1.98
C CYS A 86 7.99 -0.51 2.02
N THR A 87 8.83 -0.97 1.11
CA THR A 87 9.34 -2.35 1.13
C THR A 87 10.67 -2.42 1.86
N LEU A 88 10.88 -3.50 2.59
CA LEU A 88 12.05 -3.69 3.43
C LEU A 88 12.88 -4.89 2.96
N ARG A 89 14.21 -4.77 3.09
CA ARG A 89 15.16 -5.86 2.91
C ARG A 89 15.71 -6.28 4.26
N LEU A 90 15.11 -7.33 4.81
CA LEU A 90 15.50 -7.92 6.10
C LEU A 90 15.85 -9.40 5.86
N PRO A 91 17.06 -9.71 5.36
CA PRO A 91 17.48 -11.09 5.09
C PRO A 91 17.88 -11.90 6.34
N SER A 92 18.04 -11.26 7.49
CA SER A 92 18.44 -11.92 8.75
C SER A 92 17.58 -11.52 9.95
N ASP A 93 17.57 -12.38 10.98
CA ASP A 93 16.90 -12.09 12.27
C ASP A 93 17.45 -10.82 12.94
N LYS A 94 18.75 -10.53 12.74
CA LYS A 94 19.37 -9.29 13.22
C LYS A 94 18.73 -8.06 12.57
N GLU A 95 18.51 -8.07 11.26
CA GLU A 95 17.86 -6.96 10.55
C GLU A 95 16.37 -6.86 10.89
N ILE A 96 15.70 -8.01 11.07
CA ILE A 96 14.33 -8.05 11.57
C ILE A 96 14.26 -7.34 12.93
N GLY A 97 15.04 -7.79 13.92
CA GLY A 97 15.08 -7.18 15.25
C GLY A 97 15.42 -5.69 15.22
N SER A 98 16.41 -5.28 14.41
CA SER A 98 16.78 -3.87 14.28
C SER A 98 15.66 -3.01 13.68
N SER A 99 14.92 -3.54 12.69
CA SER A 99 13.80 -2.84 12.07
C SER A 99 12.60 -2.70 13.01
N LEU A 100 12.37 -3.70 13.87
CA LEU A 100 11.34 -3.68 14.90
C LEU A 100 11.69 -2.67 15.99
N SER A 101 12.93 -2.68 16.47
CA SER A 101 13.42 -1.68 17.43
C SER A 101 13.25 -0.26 16.89
N LEU A 102 13.52 -0.03 15.60
CA LEU A 102 13.24 1.26 14.97
C LEU A 102 11.74 1.58 15.01
N LEU A 103 10.87 0.68 14.58
CA LEU A 103 9.41 0.92 14.60
C LEU A 103 8.92 1.27 16.01
N TYR A 104 9.36 0.52 17.03
CA TYR A 104 8.96 0.76 18.41
C TYR A 104 9.49 2.07 18.97
N SER A 105 10.72 2.48 18.59
CA SER A 105 11.27 3.78 19.00
C SER A 105 10.50 4.98 18.44
N LEU A 106 9.71 4.79 17.39
CA LEU A 106 8.95 5.85 16.73
C LEU A 106 7.52 5.99 17.27
N LYS A 107 7.13 5.20 18.27
CA LYS A 107 5.75 5.15 18.79
C LYS A 107 5.22 6.53 19.18
N ASP A 108 6.03 7.31 19.90
CA ASP A 108 5.60 8.62 20.40
C ASP A 108 5.48 9.64 19.26
N GLU A 109 6.39 9.64 18.28
CA GLU A 109 6.26 10.48 17.09
C GLU A 109 5.06 10.09 16.24
N ILE A 110 4.80 8.79 16.05
CA ILE A 110 3.62 8.30 15.32
C ILE A 110 2.34 8.82 15.99
N SER A 111 2.27 8.74 17.32
CA SER A 111 1.13 9.21 18.09
C SER A 111 0.95 10.73 17.95
N LYS A 112 2.06 11.49 17.96
CA LYS A 112 2.05 12.95 17.71
C LYS A 112 1.57 13.31 16.31
N PHE A 113 1.99 12.59 15.27
CA PHE A 113 1.51 12.83 13.89
C PHE A 113 0.00 12.72 13.77
N SER A 114 -0.61 11.85 14.58
CA SER A 114 -2.03 11.57 14.54
C SER A 114 -2.85 12.36 15.56
N ASP A 115 -2.22 13.29 16.30
CA ASP A 115 -2.82 13.96 17.47
C ASP A 115 -3.44 12.99 18.48
N ASN A 116 -2.80 11.83 18.68
CA ASN A 116 -3.31 10.70 19.45
C ASN A 116 -4.72 10.28 18.98
N LYS A 117 -4.92 10.15 17.67
CA LYS A 117 -6.19 9.69 17.06
C LYS A 117 -5.92 8.64 16.00
N LYS A 118 -6.91 7.79 15.75
CA LYS A 118 -6.81 6.80 14.68
C LYS A 118 -6.83 7.51 13.34
N ILE A 119 -6.13 6.97 12.36
CA ILE A 119 -6.07 7.55 11.01
C ILE A 119 -7.29 7.09 10.22
N HIS A 120 -8.18 8.03 9.93
CA HIS A 120 -9.30 7.80 9.01
C HIS A 120 -8.83 7.86 7.55
N ILE A 121 -9.25 6.89 6.75
CA ILE A 121 -9.00 6.83 5.30
C ILE A 121 -10.32 6.57 4.60
N ARG A 122 -10.72 7.47 3.69
CA ARG A 122 -11.87 7.27 2.82
C ARG A 122 -11.40 6.87 1.44
N PHE A 123 -12.04 5.86 0.84
CA PHE A 123 -11.71 5.40 -0.52
C PHE A 123 -12.79 5.82 -1.51
N ARG A 124 -12.39 6.55 -2.56
CA ARG A 124 -13.27 6.96 -3.66
C ARG A 124 -12.68 6.61 -5.01
N GLY A 125 -13.50 5.95 -5.84
CA GLY A 125 -13.09 5.56 -7.17
C GLY A 125 -11.97 4.53 -7.19
N LEU A 126 -11.65 4.10 -8.40
CA LEU A 126 -10.52 3.24 -8.69
C LEU A 126 -9.39 4.05 -9.33
N GLY A 127 -8.17 3.56 -9.18
CA GLY A 127 -7.05 3.97 -10.00
C GLY A 127 -6.43 2.77 -10.70
N THR A 128 -5.56 3.05 -11.67
CA THR A 128 -4.78 2.05 -12.39
C THR A 128 -3.30 2.39 -12.39
N PHE A 129 -2.46 1.40 -12.65
CA PHE A 129 -1.04 1.63 -12.91
C PHE A 129 -0.51 0.71 -14.00
N PRO A 130 0.12 1.26 -15.07
CA PRO A 130 0.11 2.70 -15.40
C PRO A 130 -1.33 3.27 -15.48
N GLU A 131 -1.49 4.60 -15.46
CA GLU A 131 -2.78 5.30 -15.52
C GLU A 131 -3.45 5.18 -16.91
N GLU A 132 -3.58 3.96 -17.39
CA GLU A 132 -4.13 3.58 -18.68
C GLU A 132 -5.05 2.37 -18.42
N PRO A 133 -6.36 2.58 -18.20
CA PRO A 133 -7.27 1.50 -17.81
C PRO A 133 -7.31 0.33 -18.80
N THR A 134 -7.14 0.58 -20.09
CA THR A 134 -7.12 -0.45 -21.14
C THR A 134 -5.87 -1.34 -21.12
N ASN A 135 -4.81 -0.90 -20.45
CA ASN A 135 -3.49 -1.54 -20.46
C ASN A 135 -2.77 -1.35 -19.13
N CYS A 136 -3.49 -1.56 -18.03
CA CYS A 136 -2.94 -1.43 -16.70
C CYS A 136 -2.33 -2.75 -16.23
N ARG A 137 -1.44 -2.70 -15.24
CA ARG A 137 -0.93 -3.89 -14.57
C ARG A 137 -1.63 -4.13 -13.25
N VAL A 138 -2.24 -3.10 -12.69
CA VAL A 138 -2.95 -3.18 -11.41
C VAL A 138 -4.07 -2.15 -11.35
N VAL A 139 -5.13 -2.55 -10.65
CA VAL A 139 -6.25 -1.72 -10.22
C VAL A 139 -6.23 -1.61 -8.68
N TYR A 140 -6.48 -0.41 -8.15
CA TYR A 140 -6.47 -0.12 -6.72
C TYR A 140 -7.59 0.80 -6.31
N LEU A 141 -7.98 0.72 -5.04
CA LEU A 141 -8.88 1.69 -4.42
C LEU A 141 -8.09 2.98 -4.12
N LYS A 142 -8.60 4.13 -4.54
CA LYS A 142 -7.91 5.41 -4.37
C LYS A 142 -8.33 6.10 -3.07
N PRO A 143 -7.40 6.44 -2.15
CA PRO A 143 -7.70 7.29 -1.01
C PRO A 143 -8.16 8.68 -1.46
N SER A 144 -9.24 9.19 -0.88
CA SER A 144 -9.70 10.57 -1.06
C SER A 144 -8.81 11.51 -0.25
N LEU A 145 -8.08 12.40 -0.92
CA LEU A 145 -7.16 13.35 -0.26
C LEU A 145 -7.89 14.37 0.62
N SER A 146 -9.09 14.77 0.21
CA SER A 146 -9.89 15.79 0.91
C SER A 146 -10.71 15.23 2.07
N GLU A 147 -10.98 13.93 2.09
CA GLU A 147 -11.84 13.29 3.11
C GLU A 147 -11.10 12.30 4.02
N SER A 148 -9.85 11.97 3.69
CA SER A 148 -8.99 11.21 4.60
C SER A 148 -8.35 12.14 5.63
N SER A 149 -7.82 11.56 6.70
CA SER A 149 -7.10 12.31 7.73
C SER A 149 -5.94 13.10 7.10
N PRO A 150 -5.77 14.40 7.41
CA PRO A 150 -4.65 15.18 6.91
C PRO A 150 -3.28 14.64 7.40
N ALA A 151 -3.28 13.84 8.46
CA ALA A 151 -2.09 13.19 9.00
C ALA A 151 -1.62 11.96 8.20
N LEU A 152 -2.47 11.37 7.33
CA LEU A 152 -2.16 10.11 6.63
C LEU A 152 -0.86 10.20 5.83
N PHE A 153 -0.75 11.20 4.95
CA PHE A 153 0.41 11.34 4.06
C PHE A 153 1.67 11.78 4.81
N PRO A 154 1.64 12.79 5.69
CA PRO A 154 2.79 13.16 6.51
C PRO A 154 3.35 11.97 7.32
N LEU A 155 2.47 11.15 7.91
CA LEU A 155 2.88 9.96 8.65
C LEU A 155 3.57 8.93 7.75
N CYS A 156 2.98 8.61 6.59
CA CYS A 156 3.57 7.68 5.63
C CYS A 156 4.95 8.16 5.15
N GLU A 157 5.10 9.46 4.83
CA GLU A 157 6.39 10.04 4.43
C GLU A 157 7.43 9.98 5.55
N PHE A 158 7.03 10.33 6.77
CA PHE A 158 7.89 10.28 7.95
C PHE A 158 8.46 8.87 8.15
N LEU A 159 7.58 7.86 8.17
CA LEU A 159 7.97 6.47 8.35
C LEU A 159 8.87 5.99 7.22
N MET A 160 8.51 6.29 5.97
CA MET A 160 9.34 5.95 4.81
C MET A 160 10.75 6.54 4.96
N LYS A 161 10.88 7.83 5.29
CA LYS A 161 12.17 8.51 5.49
C LYS A 161 12.98 7.84 6.61
N LYS A 162 12.35 7.48 7.74
CA LYS A 162 13.02 6.79 8.85
C LYS A 162 13.59 5.43 8.41
N PHE A 163 12.80 4.62 7.70
CA PHE A 163 13.24 3.30 7.23
C PHE A 163 14.26 3.36 6.08
N VAL A 164 14.23 4.39 5.23
CA VAL A 164 15.27 4.65 4.22
C VAL A 164 16.57 5.08 4.89
N ASN A 165 16.52 6.05 5.81
CA ASN A 165 17.70 6.55 6.52
C ASN A 165 18.38 5.45 7.35
N ALA A 166 17.58 4.55 7.93
CA ALA A 166 18.07 3.37 8.63
C ALA A 166 18.54 2.24 7.68
N LYS A 167 18.49 2.45 6.36
CA LYS A 167 18.93 1.52 5.31
C LYS A 167 18.17 0.20 5.27
N PHE A 168 16.92 0.17 5.76
CA PHE A 168 16.04 -0.98 5.64
C PHE A 168 15.25 -0.98 4.32
N SER A 169 15.03 0.20 3.73
CA SER A 169 14.41 0.41 2.42
C SER A 169 15.41 1.09 1.47
N ASP A 170 15.44 0.68 0.20
CA ASP A 170 16.17 1.42 -0.86
C ASP A 170 15.27 2.46 -1.55
N SER A 171 13.99 2.48 -1.19
CA SER A 171 12.98 3.23 -1.91
C SER A 171 12.66 4.52 -1.17
N ASN A 172 12.96 5.66 -1.79
CA ASN A 172 12.29 6.95 -1.51
C ASN A 172 10.83 6.96 -2.01
N LEU A 173 10.40 5.85 -2.60
CA LEU A 173 9.08 5.65 -3.14
C LEU A 173 8.29 4.80 -2.16
N LEU A 174 7.03 5.16 -1.92
CA LEU A 174 6.14 4.41 -1.03
C LEU A 174 5.89 2.94 -1.49
N VAL A 175 6.46 2.50 -2.63
CA VAL A 175 6.30 1.14 -3.19
C VAL A 175 7.55 0.69 -3.98
N SER A 176 7.84 -0.62 -4.00
CA SER A 176 8.91 -1.26 -4.79
C SER A 176 8.35 -2.34 -5.74
N TYR A 177 9.03 -2.55 -6.87
CA TYR A 177 8.59 -3.35 -8.01
C TYR A 177 9.16 -4.78 -8.03
N ALA A 178 8.40 -5.73 -8.56
CA ALA A 178 8.99 -6.92 -9.18
C ALA A 178 8.34 -7.19 -10.55
N LYS A 179 9.15 -7.68 -11.50
CA LYS A 179 8.87 -7.77 -12.93
C LYS A 179 7.78 -8.80 -13.26
N GLU A 180 6.54 -8.38 -13.48
CA GLU A 180 5.55 -9.17 -14.23
C GLU A 180 5.10 -8.38 -15.47
N LYS A 181 4.91 -9.10 -16.59
CA LYS A 181 4.94 -8.53 -17.94
C LYS A 181 3.57 -8.35 -18.61
N LYS A 182 2.47 -8.85 -18.02
CA LYS A 182 1.15 -8.87 -18.67
C LYS A 182 0.23 -7.77 -18.14
N SER A 183 -0.48 -7.11 -19.04
CA SER A 183 -1.44 -6.04 -18.76
C SER A 183 -2.88 -6.56 -18.75
N ILE A 184 -3.78 -5.70 -18.27
CA ILE A 184 -5.18 -5.90 -17.95
C ILE A 184 -5.95 -4.75 -18.57
N ASN A 185 -7.08 -5.08 -19.21
CA ASN A 185 -8.10 -4.08 -19.51
C ASN A 185 -9.07 -4.00 -18.33
N ALA A 186 -8.99 -2.90 -17.58
CA ALA A 186 -9.83 -2.58 -16.43
C ALA A 186 -10.85 -1.48 -16.72
N SER A 187 -11.06 -1.10 -17.99
CA SER A 187 -11.99 -0.03 -18.35
C SER A 187 -13.41 -0.30 -17.86
N PHE A 188 -13.86 -1.56 -17.91
CA PHE A 188 -15.17 -1.97 -17.39
C PHE A 188 -15.34 -1.68 -15.89
N LEU A 189 -14.26 -1.81 -15.10
CA LEU A 189 -14.29 -1.46 -13.67
C LEU A 189 -14.34 0.05 -13.47
N MET A 190 -13.61 0.81 -14.28
CA MET A 190 -13.61 2.27 -14.20
C MET A 190 -14.97 2.86 -14.58
N GLU A 191 -15.64 2.28 -15.58
CA GLU A 191 -17.00 2.67 -15.98
C GLU A 191 -18.02 2.33 -14.88
N LYS A 192 -17.93 1.12 -14.31
CA LYS A 192 -18.84 0.67 -13.25
C LYS A 192 -18.66 1.41 -11.93
N PHE A 193 -17.42 1.81 -11.62
CA PHE A 193 -17.06 2.49 -10.39
C PHE A 193 -16.45 3.86 -10.72
N PRO A 194 -17.30 4.88 -10.95
CA PRO A 194 -16.83 6.22 -11.29
C PRO A 194 -15.97 6.82 -10.17
N SER A 195 -15.23 7.88 -10.48
CA SER A 195 -14.23 8.49 -9.58
C SER A 195 -14.77 8.93 -8.21
N ASN A 196 -16.07 9.22 -8.11
CA ASN A 196 -16.73 9.60 -6.86
C ASN A 196 -17.36 8.42 -6.10
N PHE A 197 -17.38 7.21 -6.67
CA PHE A 197 -17.97 6.02 -6.05
C PHE A 197 -17.31 5.75 -4.69
N LEU A 198 -18.13 5.62 -3.64
CA LEU A 198 -17.65 5.38 -2.29
C LEU A 198 -17.45 3.87 -2.06
N PHE A 199 -16.19 3.47 -1.93
CA PHE A 199 -15.83 2.10 -1.51
C PHE A 199 -15.85 1.90 0.01
N GLY A 200 -15.97 3.01 0.74
CA GLY A 200 -16.09 3.04 2.18
C GLY A 200 -14.89 3.64 2.88
N ASP A 201 -14.91 3.47 4.19
CA ASP A 201 -14.02 4.12 5.14
C ASP A 201 -13.27 3.08 5.96
N VAL A 202 -12.04 3.39 6.32
CA VAL A 202 -11.20 2.59 7.20
C VAL A 202 -10.66 3.49 8.31
N THR A 203 -10.72 2.99 9.54
CA THR A 203 -10.03 3.59 10.68
C THR A 203 -8.82 2.73 11.00
N VAL A 204 -7.64 3.23 10.68
CA VAL A 204 -6.37 2.56 10.96
C VAL A 204 -5.89 2.94 12.35
N ASP A 205 -5.59 1.94 13.16
CA ASP A 205 -5.07 2.11 14.52
C ASP A 205 -3.69 1.53 14.73
N LYS A 206 -3.09 0.93 13.71
CA LYS A 206 -1.75 0.36 13.80
C LYS A 206 -0.97 0.43 12.51
N ILE A 207 0.35 0.38 12.66
CA ILE A 207 1.33 0.20 11.60
C ILE A 207 2.02 -1.14 11.84
N CYS A 208 2.16 -1.95 10.80
CA CYS A 208 2.73 -3.28 10.89
C CYS A 208 3.92 -3.44 9.94
N ILE A 209 4.92 -4.22 10.35
CA ILE A 209 5.87 -4.84 9.42
C ILE A 209 5.35 -6.23 9.09
N PHE A 210 5.11 -6.47 7.81
CA PHE A 210 4.64 -7.74 7.30
C PHE A 210 5.73 -8.49 6.55
N LYS A 211 5.75 -9.81 6.71
CA LYS A 211 6.53 -10.71 5.86
C LYS A 211 5.92 -10.78 4.46
N MET A 212 6.77 -10.71 3.42
CA MET A 212 6.34 -10.93 2.05
C MET A 212 5.91 -12.39 1.84
N GLY A 213 4.85 -12.58 1.05
CA GLY A 213 4.27 -13.91 0.80
C GLY A 213 3.13 -14.18 1.77
N ALA A 214 1.90 -14.12 1.25
CA ALA A 214 0.73 -14.44 2.06
C ALA A 214 0.70 -15.94 2.36
N ARG A 215 0.29 -16.29 3.58
CA ARG A 215 0.09 -17.68 4.01
C ARG A 215 -1.40 -18.03 4.01
N LYS A 216 -1.72 -19.27 3.69
CA LYS A 216 -3.10 -19.78 3.75
C LYS A 216 -3.47 -20.09 5.21
N THR A 217 -4.67 -19.67 5.60
CA THR A 217 -5.29 -19.97 6.89
C THR A 217 -6.69 -20.54 6.65
N GLN A 218 -7.39 -20.94 7.72
CA GLN A 218 -8.80 -21.36 7.64
C GLN A 218 -9.70 -20.26 7.06
N ASN A 219 -9.37 -18.99 7.30
CA ASN A 219 -10.18 -17.83 6.89
C ASN A 219 -9.73 -17.22 5.55
N GLY A 220 -8.71 -17.78 4.89
CA GLY A 220 -8.16 -17.27 3.63
C GLY A 220 -6.68 -16.90 3.72
N LEU A 221 -6.20 -16.17 2.72
CA LEU A 221 -4.80 -15.72 2.66
C LEU A 221 -4.59 -14.48 3.54
N ILE A 222 -3.53 -14.49 4.36
CA ILE A 222 -3.13 -13.34 5.17
C ILE A 222 -1.63 -13.08 5.06
N TYR A 223 -1.21 -11.83 5.27
CA TYR A 223 0.19 -11.54 5.57
C TYR A 223 0.46 -11.79 7.06
N GLU A 224 1.64 -12.32 7.36
CA GLU A 224 2.13 -12.46 8.73
C GLU A 224 2.75 -11.14 9.18
N SER A 225 2.18 -10.54 10.24
CA SER A 225 2.77 -9.41 10.93
C SER A 225 3.89 -9.93 11.83
N ILE A 226 5.11 -9.42 11.64
CA ILE A 226 6.26 -9.74 12.50
C ILE A 226 6.45 -8.71 13.62
N GLY A 227 5.68 -7.62 13.58
CA GLY A 227 5.58 -6.64 14.65
C GLY A 227 4.72 -5.46 14.25
N GLU A 228 4.13 -4.80 15.24
CA GLU A 228 3.20 -3.71 15.05
C GLU A 228 3.31 -2.68 16.16
N VAL A 229 2.96 -1.43 15.83
CA VAL A 229 2.81 -0.36 16.81
C VAL A 229 1.44 0.28 16.63
N ASN A 230 0.78 0.59 17.73
CA ASN A 230 -0.48 1.33 17.69
C ASN A 230 -0.20 2.80 17.37
N ILE A 231 -1.15 3.42 16.68
CA ILE A 231 -1.14 4.85 16.36
C ILE A 231 -1.60 5.69 17.57
N LEU A 232 -2.39 5.10 18.48
CA LEU A 232 -2.68 5.63 19.82
C LEU A 232 -1.99 4.81 20.91
#